data_AF-A0AA36DEQ7-F1
#
_entry.id   AF-A0AA36DEQ7-F1
#
_cell.length_a   1.000
_cell.length_b   1.000
_cell.length_c   1.000
_cell.angle_alpha   90.00
_cell.angle_beta   90.00
_cell.angle_gamma   90.00
#
_symmetry.space_group_name_H-M   'P 1'
#
loop_
_entity.id
_entity.type
_entity.pdbx_description
1 polymer ?
#
loop_
_entity_poly.entity_id
_entity_poly.type
_entity_poly.pdbx_seq_one_letter_code
_entity_poly.pdbx_strand_id
1 'polypeptide(L)'
;MVEEQPSTAGVEEPREPESWADERVRQMVMDLQRHWLVDYQQSREKLLCELTERLHQEFLADQQKIRTELLSQFKDELDTTRAELEAKYRESLKMEIQKVSEKNKRDMQAMKKKQWCWQCEQEAIYHCCWNTAYCSVQCQQSHWSTHRKYCRRKKQNQGANGSSAGGPGPAGSAEGGAASIENKAMS
;
A
#
# COMPACT_ATOMS: atom_id res chain seq x y z
N MET A 1 -31.10 6.10 126.08
CA MET A 1 -32.06 7.12 125.62
C MET A 1 -31.92 7.17 124.11
N VAL A 2 -32.98 6.74 123.41
CA VAL A 2 -33.03 6.65 121.94
C VAL A 2 -33.76 7.91 121.47
N GLU A 3 -33.11 8.74 120.66
CA GLU A 3 -33.76 9.85 119.96
C GLU A 3 -33.77 9.54 118.46
N GLU A 4 -34.98 9.49 117.90
CA GLU A 4 -35.27 9.32 116.48
C GLU A 4 -34.99 10.62 115.69
N GLN A 5 -34.53 10.48 114.44
CA GLN A 5 -34.45 11.58 113.47
C GLN A 5 -35.62 11.52 112.48
N PRO A 6 -36.20 12.66 112.05
CA PRO A 6 -37.30 12.66 111.10
C PRO A 6 -36.84 12.57 109.64
N SER A 7 -37.60 11.79 108.87
CA SER A 7 -37.52 11.61 107.42
C SER A 7 -37.99 12.87 106.68
N THR A 8 -37.15 13.41 105.79
CA THR A 8 -37.53 14.52 104.89
C THR A 8 -38.07 13.96 103.57
N ALA A 9 -39.39 14.11 103.40
CA ALA A 9 -40.13 13.81 102.18
C ALA A 9 -39.69 14.71 101.01
N GLY A 10 -39.75 14.16 99.80
CA GLY A 10 -39.38 14.82 98.54
C GLY A 10 -40.15 16.11 98.28
N VAL A 11 -39.41 17.13 97.86
CA VAL A 11 -39.97 18.36 97.30
C VAL A 11 -40.13 18.13 95.80
N GLU A 12 -41.34 17.80 95.36
CA GLU A 12 -41.73 17.97 93.95
C GLU A 12 -41.91 19.47 93.69
N GLU A 13 -41.08 19.98 92.79
CA GLU A 13 -41.12 21.36 92.30
C GLU A 13 -42.38 21.55 91.40
N PRO A 14 -43.16 22.63 91.56
CA PRO A 14 -44.33 22.87 90.71
C PRO A 14 -43.90 23.15 89.26
N ARG A 15 -44.34 22.29 88.34
CA ARG A 15 -44.11 22.46 86.90
C ARG A 15 -45.04 23.58 86.37
N GLU A 16 -44.48 24.74 86.03
CA GLU A 16 -45.23 25.84 85.42
C GLU A 16 -45.89 25.40 84.09
N PRO A 17 -47.11 25.88 83.77
CA PRO A 17 -47.77 25.53 82.51
C PRO A 17 -47.06 26.21 81.33
N GLU A 18 -46.44 25.41 80.45
CA GLU A 18 -45.81 25.90 79.21
C GLU A 18 -46.78 26.81 78.43
N SER A 19 -46.34 28.03 78.07
CA SER A 19 -47.22 28.97 77.37
C SER A 19 -47.44 28.49 75.93
N TRP A 20 -48.67 28.63 75.43
CA TRP A 20 -49.04 28.30 74.05
C TRP A 20 -48.17 29.00 72.98
N ALA A 21 -47.53 30.12 73.34
CA ALA A 21 -46.60 30.84 72.48
C ALA A 21 -45.26 30.11 72.35
N ASP A 22 -44.78 29.46 73.42
CA ASP A 22 -43.54 28.69 73.43
C ASP A 22 -43.65 27.42 72.58
N GLU A 23 -44.81 26.74 72.61
CA GLU A 23 -45.07 25.57 71.77
C GLU A 23 -45.09 25.92 70.28
N ARG A 24 -45.62 27.09 69.92
CA ARG A 24 -45.61 27.58 68.53
C ARG A 24 -44.20 27.91 68.05
N VAL A 25 -43.40 28.56 68.89
CA VAL A 25 -42.00 28.86 68.59
C VAL A 25 -41.20 27.57 68.46
N ARG A 26 -41.42 26.59 69.35
CA ARG A 26 -40.82 25.25 69.28
C ARG A 26 -41.15 24.56 67.95
N GLN A 27 -42.42 24.56 67.55
CA GLN A 27 -42.86 23.98 66.29
C GLN A 27 -42.21 24.67 65.08
N MET A 28 -42.17 26.02 65.07
CA MET A 28 -41.48 26.77 64.02
C MET A 28 -39.99 26.43 63.92
N VAL A 29 -39.30 26.29 65.05
CA VAL A 29 -37.88 25.90 65.09
C VAL A 29 -37.70 24.47 64.58
N MET A 30 -38.57 23.54 64.98
CA MET A 30 -38.53 22.15 64.49
C MET A 30 -38.81 22.04 63.00
N ASP A 31 -39.75 22.84 62.47
CA ASP A 31 -40.07 22.85 61.05
C ASP A 31 -38.94 23.48 60.22
N LEU A 32 -38.33 24.56 60.72
CA LEU A 32 -37.15 25.15 60.09
C LEU A 32 -35.98 24.16 60.09
N GLN A 33 -35.74 23.46 61.21
CA GLN A 33 -34.69 22.44 61.32
C GLN A 33 -34.96 21.28 60.36
N ARG A 34 -36.20 20.80 60.28
CA ARG A 34 -36.60 19.74 59.35
C ARG A 34 -36.39 20.18 57.90
N HIS A 35 -36.88 21.36 57.52
CA HIS A 35 -36.70 21.92 56.19
C HIS A 35 -35.22 22.05 55.82
N TRP A 36 -34.41 22.63 56.71
CA TRP A 36 -32.98 22.79 56.46
C TRP A 36 -32.25 21.45 56.28
N LEU A 37 -32.56 20.45 57.10
CA LEU A 37 -31.96 19.11 56.96
C LEU A 37 -32.36 18.44 55.65
N VAL A 38 -33.64 18.56 55.25
CA VAL A 38 -34.15 18.02 53.99
C VAL A 38 -33.49 18.71 52.80
N ASP A 39 -33.44 20.04 52.80
CA ASP A 39 -32.85 20.82 51.72
C ASP A 39 -31.35 20.57 51.58
N TYR A 40 -30.64 20.46 52.71
CA TYR A 40 -29.23 20.09 52.71
C TYR A 40 -29.00 18.69 52.13
N GLN A 41 -29.81 17.71 52.54
CA GLN A 41 -29.70 16.34 52.03
C GLN A 41 -30.00 16.27 50.53
N GLN A 42 -31.06 16.93 50.08
CA GLN A 42 -31.45 17.00 48.66
C GLN A 42 -30.37 17.70 47.83
N SER A 43 -29.84 18.82 48.31
CA SER A 43 -28.78 19.55 47.61
C SER A 43 -27.51 18.72 47.48
N ARG A 44 -27.13 18.00 48.55
CA ARG A 44 -25.97 17.10 48.54
C ARG A 44 -26.17 15.95 47.55
N GLU A 45 -27.33 15.30 47.57
CA GLU A 45 -27.64 14.20 46.64
C GLU A 45 -27.65 14.68 45.19
N LYS A 46 -28.29 15.82 44.92
CA LYS A 46 -28.33 16.43 43.59
C LYS A 46 -26.93 16.71 43.05
N LEU A 47 -26.06 17.33 43.83
CA LEU A 47 -24.68 17.60 43.42
C LEU A 47 -23.90 16.31 43.14
N LEU A 48 -24.10 15.25 43.93
CA LEU A 48 -23.46 13.95 43.71
C LEU A 48 -23.94 13.29 42.41
N CYS A 49 -25.25 13.33 42.13
CA CYS A 49 -25.82 12.82 40.89
C CYS A 49 -25.29 13.60 39.68
N GLU A 50 -25.33 14.94 39.72
CA GLU A 50 -24.84 15.80 38.63
C GLU A 50 -23.35 15.59 38.35
N LEU A 51 -22.52 15.50 39.41
CA LEU A 51 -21.09 15.25 39.25
C LEU A 51 -20.84 13.87 38.63
N THR A 52 -21.54 12.84 39.11
CA THR A 52 -21.37 11.46 38.62
C THR A 52 -21.83 11.34 37.17
N GLU A 53 -22.95 11.95 36.81
CA GLU A 53 -23.45 11.98 35.44
C GLU A 53 -22.46 12.67 34.52
N ARG A 54 -21.94 13.84 34.92
CA ARG A 54 -20.94 14.56 34.14
C ARG A 54 -19.67 13.75 33.91
N LEU A 55 -19.12 13.14 34.96
CA LEU A 55 -17.94 12.28 34.84
C LEU A 55 -18.19 11.08 33.93
N HIS A 56 -19.39 10.48 34.01
CA HIS A 56 -19.77 9.37 33.14
C HIS A 56 -19.88 9.80 31.67
N GLN A 57 -20.49 10.95 31.41
CA GLN A 57 -20.60 11.52 30.06
C GLN A 57 -19.21 11.86 29.48
N GLU A 58 -18.33 12.49 30.26
CA GLU A 58 -16.95 12.79 29.87
C GLU A 58 -16.18 11.50 29.55
N PHE A 59 -16.28 10.48 30.40
CA PHE A 59 -15.65 9.18 30.17
C PHE A 59 -16.11 8.51 28.87
N LEU A 60 -17.42 8.48 28.61
CA LEU A 60 -17.95 7.88 27.37
C LEU A 60 -17.52 8.66 26.12
N ALA A 61 -17.52 9.99 26.20
CA ALA A 61 -17.06 10.85 25.11
C ALA A 61 -15.57 10.62 24.81
N ASP A 62 -14.74 10.55 25.83
CA ASP A 62 -13.31 10.26 25.70
C ASP A 62 -13.07 8.86 25.11
N GLN A 63 -13.82 7.85 25.58
CA GLN A 63 -13.69 6.51 25.05
C GLN A 63 -14.05 6.43 23.55
N GLN A 64 -15.14 7.10 23.16
CA GLN A 64 -15.56 7.17 21.76
C GLN A 64 -14.55 7.94 20.91
N LYS A 65 -14.00 9.04 21.43
CA LYS A 65 -12.97 9.84 20.77
C LYS A 65 -11.71 9.01 20.52
N ILE A 66 -11.18 8.36 21.54
CA ILE A 66 -10.00 7.48 21.44
C ILE A 66 -10.24 6.39 20.40
N ARG A 67 -11.43 5.75 20.43
CA ARG A 67 -11.80 4.72 19.45
C ARG A 67 -11.77 5.26 18.02
N THR A 68 -12.40 6.41 17.78
CA THR A 68 -12.45 7.03 16.45
C THR A 68 -11.06 7.45 15.96
N GLU A 69 -10.26 8.06 16.82
CA GLU A 69 -8.89 8.47 16.50
C GLU A 69 -8.02 7.27 16.13
N LEU A 70 -8.08 6.19 16.93
CA LEU A 70 -7.32 4.97 16.66
C LEU A 70 -7.72 4.32 15.33
N LEU A 71 -9.03 4.25 15.04
CA LEU A 71 -9.52 3.72 13.77
C LEU A 71 -9.08 4.58 12.58
N SER A 72 -9.07 5.91 12.73
CA SER A 72 -8.57 6.82 11.70
C SER A 72 -7.08 6.61 11.45
N GLN A 73 -6.27 6.53 12.49
CA GLN A 73 -4.83 6.29 12.39
C GLN A 73 -4.52 4.98 11.67
N PHE A 74 -5.17 3.88 12.06
CA PHE A 74 -4.98 2.60 11.36
C PHE A 74 -5.40 2.66 9.89
N LYS A 75 -6.48 3.37 9.57
CA LYS A 75 -6.90 3.54 8.19
C LYS A 75 -5.85 4.31 7.38
N ASP A 76 -5.35 5.43 7.92
CA ASP A 76 -4.36 6.26 7.24
C ASP A 76 -3.03 5.51 7.04
N GLU A 77 -2.60 4.70 8.01
CA GLU A 77 -1.42 3.85 7.91
C GLU A 77 -1.59 2.75 6.84
N LEU A 78 -2.76 2.12 6.77
CA LEU A 78 -3.07 1.11 5.76
C LEU A 78 -3.09 1.72 4.35
N ASP A 79 -3.73 2.88 4.18
CA ASP A 79 -3.81 3.58 2.90
C ASP A 79 -2.42 4.05 2.44
N THR A 80 -1.59 4.53 3.36
CA THR A 80 -0.19 4.90 3.09
C THR A 80 0.63 3.69 2.66
N THR A 81 0.59 2.60 3.42
CA THR A 81 1.33 1.37 3.11
C THR A 81 0.91 0.80 1.76
N ARG A 82 -0.39 0.82 1.46
CA ARG A 82 -0.94 0.39 0.18
C ARG A 82 -0.40 1.24 -0.97
N ALA A 83 -0.46 2.56 -0.84
CA ALA A 83 0.02 3.48 -1.87
C ALA A 83 1.53 3.30 -2.14
N GLU A 84 2.33 3.10 -1.10
CA GLU A 84 3.76 2.83 -1.23
C GLU A 84 4.05 1.51 -1.96
N LEU A 85 3.32 0.45 -1.62
CA LEU A 85 3.47 -0.84 -2.29
C LEU A 85 3.08 -0.73 -3.77
N GLU A 86 1.94 -0.12 -4.08
CA GLU A 86 1.48 0.09 -5.45
C GLU A 86 2.51 0.90 -6.27
N ALA A 87 3.11 1.94 -5.67
CA ALA A 87 4.17 2.72 -6.30
C ALA A 87 5.43 1.87 -6.57
N LYS A 88 5.89 1.08 -5.58
CA LYS A 88 7.04 0.18 -5.74
C LYS A 88 6.80 -0.87 -6.82
N TYR A 89 5.60 -1.48 -6.85
CA TYR A 89 5.23 -2.44 -7.88
C TYR A 89 5.21 -1.81 -9.27
N ARG A 90 4.64 -0.61 -9.40
CA ARG A 90 4.59 0.12 -10.68
C ARG A 90 5.99 0.43 -11.21
N GLU A 91 6.90 0.89 -10.35
CA GLU A 91 8.27 1.20 -10.77
C GLU A 91 9.05 -0.07 -11.12
N SER A 92 8.92 -1.14 -10.34
CA SER A 92 9.51 -2.45 -10.64
C SER A 92 9.05 -2.97 -12.00
N LEU A 93 7.74 -2.92 -12.27
CA LEU A 93 7.18 -3.33 -13.55
C LEU A 93 7.71 -2.48 -14.72
N LYS A 94 7.81 -1.17 -14.53
CA LYS A 94 8.35 -0.24 -15.53
C LYS A 94 9.82 -0.56 -15.85
N MET A 95 10.64 -0.81 -14.83
CA MET A 95 12.04 -1.20 -15.01
C MET A 95 12.17 -2.53 -15.76
N GLU A 96 11.35 -3.53 -15.43
CA GLU A 96 11.42 -4.83 -16.10
C GLU A 96 10.95 -4.73 -17.56
N ILE A 97 9.88 -3.96 -17.83
CA ILE A 97 9.43 -3.66 -19.21
C ILE A 97 10.55 -2.99 -20.00
N GLN A 98 11.21 -1.98 -19.44
CA GLN A 98 12.31 -1.28 -20.10
C GLN A 98 13.46 -2.24 -20.39
N LYS A 99 13.86 -3.05 -19.41
CA LYS A 99 14.95 -4.03 -19.55
C LYS A 99 14.66 -5.06 -20.65
N VAL A 100 13.44 -5.62 -20.68
CA VAL A 100 13.01 -6.56 -21.72
C VAL A 100 12.96 -5.87 -23.08
N SER A 101 12.44 -4.65 -23.16
CA SER A 101 12.38 -3.86 -24.39
C SER A 101 13.78 -3.58 -24.96
N GLU A 102 14.72 -3.14 -24.12
CA GLU A 102 16.10 -2.90 -24.51
C GLU A 102 16.81 -4.18 -24.96
N LYS A 103 16.62 -5.29 -24.24
CA LYS A 103 17.15 -6.60 -24.63
C LYS A 103 16.61 -7.01 -25.99
N ASN A 104 15.29 -6.95 -26.20
CA ASN A 104 14.67 -7.30 -27.47
C ASN A 104 15.18 -6.41 -28.61
N LYS A 105 15.38 -5.10 -28.37
CA LYS A 105 15.96 -4.18 -29.35
C LYS A 105 17.40 -4.60 -29.72
N ARG A 106 18.24 -4.95 -28.75
CA ARG A 106 19.61 -5.43 -28.98
C ARG A 106 19.61 -6.76 -29.76
N ASP A 107 18.76 -7.70 -29.36
CA ASP A 107 18.63 -9.00 -30.01
C ASP A 107 18.16 -8.84 -31.47
N MET A 108 17.14 -8.02 -31.73
CA MET A 108 16.70 -7.70 -33.09
C MET A 108 17.82 -7.09 -33.95
N GLN A 109 18.63 -6.18 -33.39
CA GLN A 109 19.78 -5.61 -34.10
C GLN A 109 20.83 -6.67 -34.42
N ALA A 110 21.08 -7.61 -33.50
CA ALA A 110 21.99 -8.72 -33.74
C ALA A 110 21.44 -9.68 -34.81
N MET A 111 20.13 -9.98 -34.77
CA MET A 111 19.47 -10.84 -35.74
C MET A 111 19.61 -10.29 -37.17
N LYS A 112 19.43 -8.98 -37.36
CA LYS A 112 19.54 -8.33 -38.68
C LYS A 112 20.95 -8.38 -39.31
N LYS A 113 21.99 -8.71 -38.53
CA LYS A 113 23.39 -8.77 -39.01
C LYS A 113 23.81 -10.15 -39.51
N LYS A 114 22.95 -11.16 -39.41
CA LYS A 114 23.24 -12.56 -39.74
C LYS A 114 22.29 -13.09 -40.81
N GLN A 115 22.69 -14.17 -41.47
CA GLN A 115 21.83 -14.94 -42.36
C GLN A 115 21.14 -16.07 -41.59
N TRP A 116 19.88 -16.34 -41.92
CA TRP A 116 19.05 -17.29 -41.19
C TRP A 116 18.58 -18.41 -42.11
N CYS A 117 18.57 -19.63 -41.57
CA CYS A 117 18.10 -20.81 -42.26
C CYS A 117 16.61 -20.67 -42.52
N TRP A 118 16.19 -20.77 -43.78
CA TRP A 118 14.77 -20.66 -44.13
C TRP A 118 13.92 -21.75 -43.47
N GLN A 119 14.50 -22.93 -43.21
CA GLN A 119 13.77 -24.10 -42.71
C GLN A 119 13.62 -24.16 -41.18
N CYS A 120 14.62 -23.71 -40.43
CA CYS A 120 14.67 -23.91 -38.97
C CYS A 120 15.15 -22.68 -38.18
N GLU A 121 15.35 -21.54 -38.85
CA GLU A 121 15.71 -20.26 -38.23
C GLU A 121 17.03 -20.24 -37.44
N GLN A 122 17.84 -21.29 -37.53
CA GLN A 122 19.22 -21.29 -37.05
C GLN A 122 20.12 -20.46 -37.99
N GLU A 123 21.28 -20.02 -37.49
CA GLU A 123 22.26 -19.29 -38.29
C GLU A 123 22.66 -20.11 -39.53
N ALA A 124 22.49 -19.52 -40.71
CA ALA A 124 22.77 -20.19 -41.96
C ALA A 124 24.24 -20.09 -42.35
N ILE A 125 24.81 -21.21 -42.78
CA ILE A 125 26.20 -21.29 -43.27
C ILE A 125 26.27 -21.58 -44.78
N TYR A 126 25.16 -22.02 -45.39
CA TYR A 126 25.07 -22.30 -46.82
C TYR A 126 24.10 -21.32 -47.51
N HIS A 127 24.59 -20.54 -48.46
CA HIS A 127 23.77 -19.70 -49.31
C HIS A 127 23.22 -20.47 -50.52
N CYS A 128 21.94 -20.28 -50.87
CA CYS A 128 21.36 -20.79 -52.12
C CYS A 128 21.18 -19.66 -53.15
N CYS A 129 20.28 -18.72 -52.87
CA CYS A 129 20.05 -17.52 -53.69
C CYS A 129 19.45 -16.39 -52.83
N TRP A 130 19.12 -15.24 -53.43
CA TRP A 130 18.58 -14.08 -52.71
C TRP A 130 17.46 -14.47 -51.74
N ASN A 131 17.62 -14.09 -50.47
CA ASN A 131 16.68 -14.37 -49.38
C ASN A 131 16.43 -15.87 -49.11
N THR A 132 17.34 -16.77 -49.48
CA THR A 132 17.25 -18.20 -49.12
C THR A 132 18.63 -18.79 -48.79
N ALA A 133 18.82 -19.12 -47.51
CA ALA A 133 20.02 -19.75 -46.98
C ALA A 133 19.62 -20.91 -46.02
N TYR A 134 20.57 -21.79 -45.71
CA TYR A 134 20.35 -22.98 -44.88
C TYR A 134 21.51 -23.21 -43.90
N CYS A 135 21.21 -23.81 -42.75
CA CYS A 135 22.24 -24.25 -41.80
C CYS A 135 22.81 -25.64 -42.16
N SER A 136 22.06 -26.46 -42.91
CA SER A 136 22.47 -27.81 -43.28
C SER A 136 21.87 -28.26 -44.62
N VAL A 137 22.50 -29.28 -45.22
CA VAL A 137 21.98 -29.94 -46.43
C VAL A 137 20.63 -30.60 -46.16
N GLN A 138 20.41 -31.13 -44.95
CA GLN A 138 19.11 -31.69 -44.55
C GLN A 138 18.01 -30.62 -44.63
N CYS A 139 18.23 -29.44 -44.06
CA CYS A 139 17.30 -28.31 -44.15
C CYS A 139 17.03 -27.88 -45.60
N GLN A 140 18.07 -27.89 -46.44
CA GLN A 140 17.91 -27.61 -47.86
C GLN A 140 17.03 -28.64 -48.56
N GLN A 141 17.25 -29.94 -48.34
CA GLN A 141 16.47 -31.01 -48.96
C GLN A 141 15.00 -30.96 -48.52
N SER A 142 14.73 -30.70 -47.23
CA SER A 142 13.37 -30.53 -46.70
C SER A 142 12.62 -29.39 -47.38
N HIS A 143 13.27 -28.23 -47.58
CA HIS A 143 12.65 -27.10 -48.28
C HIS A 143 12.64 -27.25 -49.81
N TRP A 144 13.47 -28.13 -50.38
CA TRP A 144 13.77 -28.15 -51.82
C TRP A 144 12.55 -28.33 -52.72
N SER A 145 11.61 -29.19 -52.32
CA SER A 145 10.39 -29.48 -53.07
C SER A 145 9.60 -28.21 -53.42
N THR A 146 9.58 -27.25 -52.49
CA THR A 146 8.95 -25.94 -52.60
C THR A 146 9.90 -24.93 -53.26
N HIS A 147 11.16 -24.85 -52.80
CA HIS A 147 12.13 -23.86 -53.27
C HIS A 147 12.47 -23.96 -54.76
N ARG A 148 12.57 -25.18 -55.30
CA ARG A 148 13.05 -25.44 -56.67
C ARG A 148 12.27 -24.70 -57.76
N LYS A 149 11.00 -24.37 -57.52
CA LYS A 149 10.11 -23.71 -58.49
C LYS A 149 10.53 -22.26 -58.75
N TYR A 150 11.11 -21.59 -57.76
CA TYR A 150 11.46 -20.16 -57.81
C TYR A 150 12.94 -19.88 -57.50
N CYS A 151 13.75 -20.93 -57.39
CA CYS A 151 15.19 -20.83 -57.16
C CYS A 151 15.87 -20.02 -58.28
N ARG A 152 16.52 -18.90 -57.91
CA ARG A 152 17.17 -18.00 -58.87
C ARG A 152 18.52 -18.52 -59.37
N ARG A 153 19.16 -19.44 -58.65
CA ARG A 153 20.45 -20.03 -59.03
C ARG A 153 20.39 -20.74 -60.40
N LYS A 154 19.26 -21.36 -60.75
CA LYS A 154 19.07 -22.05 -62.04
C LYS A 154 19.06 -21.08 -63.25
N LYS A 155 18.57 -19.85 -63.07
CA LYS A 155 18.54 -18.83 -64.14
C LYS A 155 19.93 -18.24 -64.40
N GLN A 156 20.77 -18.11 -63.38
CA GLN A 156 22.08 -17.48 -63.49
C GLN A 156 23.11 -18.38 -64.20
N ASN A 157 22.98 -19.71 -64.08
CA ASN A 157 23.89 -20.67 -64.72
C ASN A 157 23.65 -20.86 -66.23
N GLN A 158 22.60 -20.26 -66.81
CA GLN A 158 22.31 -20.33 -68.26
C GLN A 158 22.77 -19.07 -69.02
N GLY A 159 23.28 -18.04 -68.32
CA GLY A 159 23.76 -16.79 -68.91
C GLY A 159 25.28 -16.63 -68.99
N ALA A 160 26.06 -17.66 -68.59
CA ALA A 160 27.52 -17.59 -68.46
C ALA A 160 28.27 -18.65 -69.29
N ASN A 161 27.66 -19.16 -70.38
CA ASN A 161 28.36 -20.04 -71.32
C ASN A 161 28.74 -19.26 -72.59
N GLY A 162 29.76 -18.42 -72.44
CA GLY A 162 30.36 -17.63 -73.52
C GLY A 162 31.71 -17.10 -73.07
N SER A 163 32.77 -17.72 -73.61
CA SER A 163 34.18 -17.28 -73.61
C SER A 163 35.07 -17.76 -72.46
N SER A 164 35.90 -18.74 -72.81
CA SER A 164 37.20 -19.07 -72.25
C SER A 164 38.20 -17.90 -72.35
N ALA A 165 39.01 -17.66 -71.30
CA ALA A 165 40.49 -17.56 -71.37
C ALA A 165 41.10 -16.99 -70.07
N GLY A 166 42.01 -17.76 -69.47
CA GLY A 166 43.36 -17.30 -69.07
C GLY A 166 43.55 -16.37 -67.86
N GLY A 167 44.17 -16.92 -66.81
CA GLY A 167 45.33 -16.28 -66.15
C GLY A 167 45.11 -15.59 -64.79
N PRO A 168 46.17 -15.50 -63.96
CA PRO A 168 46.10 -15.68 -62.50
C PRO A 168 46.00 -14.37 -61.69
N GLY A 169 45.63 -14.51 -60.42
CA GLY A 169 45.47 -13.39 -59.48
C GLY A 169 46.77 -12.71 -59.05
N PRO A 170 46.66 -11.69 -58.18
CA PRO A 170 47.51 -11.67 -57.00
C PRO A 170 46.78 -11.29 -55.70
N ALA A 171 47.40 -11.72 -54.61
CA ALA A 171 47.16 -11.27 -53.25
C ALA A 171 47.64 -9.81 -53.06
N GLY A 172 47.01 -9.08 -52.13
CA GLY A 172 47.44 -7.74 -51.72
C GLY A 172 46.62 -7.22 -50.54
N SER A 173 47.26 -7.19 -49.37
CA SER A 173 46.80 -6.64 -48.10
C SER A 173 46.82 -5.10 -48.08
N ALA A 174 45.88 -4.47 -47.35
CA ALA A 174 46.00 -3.18 -46.63
C ALA A 174 44.59 -2.83 -46.08
N GLU A 175 44.33 -2.91 -44.77
CA GLU A 175 44.53 -1.87 -43.75
C GLU A 175 43.68 -0.59 -43.91
N GLY A 176 42.87 -0.33 -42.88
CA GLY A 176 42.75 1.00 -42.25
C GLY A 176 41.76 2.00 -42.85
N GLY A 177 40.64 2.22 -42.16
CA GLY A 177 39.76 3.36 -42.45
C GLY A 177 38.56 3.45 -41.52
N ALA A 178 38.79 3.86 -40.27
CA ALA A 178 37.75 4.21 -39.32
C ALA A 178 37.02 5.49 -39.75
N ALA A 179 35.70 5.48 -39.75
CA ALA A 179 34.88 6.69 -39.80
C ALA A 179 33.78 6.58 -38.74
N SER A 180 33.97 7.29 -37.63
CA SER A 180 32.93 7.67 -36.68
C SER A 180 31.89 8.53 -37.40
N ILE A 181 30.61 8.24 -37.18
CA ILE A 181 29.54 9.24 -37.38
C ILE A 181 28.75 9.31 -36.08
N GLU A 182 28.76 10.50 -35.51
CA GLU A 182 28.18 10.91 -34.25
C GLU A 182 26.65 10.81 -34.25
N ASN A 183 26.12 10.37 -33.10
CA ASN A 183 24.72 10.47 -32.75
C ASN A 183 24.39 11.93 -32.39
N LYS A 184 23.34 12.50 -32.99
CA LYS A 184 22.69 13.71 -32.46
C LYS A 184 21.27 13.37 -32.02
N ALA A 185 21.06 13.52 -30.72
CA ALA A 185 19.77 13.47 -30.04
C ALA A 185 18.95 14.75 -30.31
N MET A 186 17.63 14.60 -30.36
CA MET A 186 16.61 15.64 -30.19
C MET A 186 15.59 15.03 -29.22
N SER A 187 15.43 15.58 -28.00
CA SER A 187 14.65 16.77 -27.65
C SER A 187 13.19 16.64 -28.05
#